data_AF-A0A4Q4D0F5-F1
#
_entry.id   AF-A0A4Q4D0F5-F1
#
_cell.length_a   1.000
_cell.length_b   1.000
_cell.length_c   1.000
_cell.angle_alpha   90.00
_cell.angle_beta   90.00
_cell.angle_gamma   90.00
#
_symmetry.space_group_name_H-M   'P 1'
#
loop_
_entity.id
_entity.type
_entity.pdbx_description
1 polymer ?
#
loop_
_entity_poly.entity_id
_entity_poly.type
_entity_poly.pdbx_seq_one_letter_code
_entity_poly.pdbx_strand_id
1 'polypeptide(L)'
;MSGDLLSRRQAALGLLAAAMSGTLVACSKPEEEILPYVEQPETLTPGVPQRFATALPLNGYGRGVLCTAFEGRPVKIEGNPAHPASLGATDAFAEAELMQLYDPDRSRSPRQGGQVATWEGCLAAVLPRLEALRTRQGEG
;
A
#
# COMPACT_ATOMS: atom_id res chain seq x y z
N MET A 1 20.73 54.18 35.05
CA MET A 1 19.74 53.63 34.09
C MET A 1 20.37 52.69 33.05
N SER A 2 21.47 52.00 33.38
CA SER A 2 22.25 51.17 32.43
C SER A 2 22.02 49.65 32.59
N GLY A 3 21.48 49.19 33.74
CA GLY A 3 21.28 47.76 34.02
C GLY A 3 20.13 47.09 33.26
N ASP A 4 19.08 47.85 32.91
CA ASP A 4 17.87 47.29 32.28
C ASP A 4 18.08 46.94 30.78
N LEU A 5 18.99 47.66 30.12
CA LEU A 5 19.35 47.40 28.71
C LEU A 5 20.28 46.18 28.57
N LEU A 6 21.13 45.91 29.57
CA LEU A 6 21.98 44.72 29.63
C LEU A 6 21.13 43.45 29.81
N SER A 7 20.12 43.50 30.68
CA SER A 7 19.17 42.39 30.92
C SER A 7 18.37 42.01 29.67
N ARG A 8 17.84 43.01 28.93
CA ARG A 8 17.09 42.77 27.68
C ARG A 8 17.93 42.17 26.57
N ARG A 9 19.20 42.57 26.45
CA ARG A 9 20.14 42.00 25.47
C ARG A 9 20.45 40.53 25.78
N GLN A 10 20.69 40.22 27.06
CA GLN A 10 20.93 38.84 27.50
C GLN A 10 19.71 37.95 27.26
N ALA A 11 18.49 38.45 27.51
CA ALA A 11 17.25 37.73 27.21
C ALA A 11 17.07 37.48 25.70
N ALA A 12 17.35 38.48 24.84
CA ALA A 12 17.28 38.33 23.39
C ALA A 12 18.33 37.34 22.85
N LEU A 13 19.55 37.38 23.38
CA LEU A 13 20.61 36.40 23.09
C LEU A 13 20.22 34.99 23.54
N GLY A 14 19.59 34.85 24.70
CA GLY A 14 19.07 33.57 25.19
C GLY A 14 17.97 32.98 24.31
N LEU A 15 17.04 33.80 23.84
CA LEU A 15 15.99 33.37 22.90
C LEU A 15 16.56 32.96 21.53
N LEU A 16 17.54 33.71 21.00
CA LEU A 16 18.25 33.34 19.78
C LEU A 16 19.01 32.02 19.94
N ALA A 17 19.71 31.81 21.06
CA ALA A 17 20.42 30.57 21.33
C ALA A 17 19.46 29.36 21.43
N ALA A 18 18.30 29.53 22.06
CA ALA A 18 17.27 28.49 22.13
C ALA A 18 16.61 28.17 20.78
N ALA A 19 16.38 29.19 19.94
CA ALA A 19 15.88 29.00 18.59
C ALA A 19 16.89 28.25 17.71
N MET A 20 18.19 28.55 17.85
CA MET A 20 19.26 27.89 17.10
C MET A 20 19.54 26.45 17.56
N SER A 21 19.31 26.10 18.83
CA SER A 21 19.45 24.71 19.30
C SER A 21 18.30 23.82 18.83
N GLY A 22 17.08 24.37 18.73
CA GLY A 22 15.90 23.66 18.22
C GLY A 22 15.99 23.30 16.73
N THR A 23 16.68 24.10 15.92
CA THR A 23 16.87 23.81 14.48
C THR A 23 17.91 22.72 14.21
N LEU A 24 18.88 22.49 15.11
CA LEU A 24 19.88 21.43 14.95
C LEU A 24 19.29 20.03 15.16
N VAL A 25 18.28 19.90 16.04
CA VAL A 25 17.55 18.64 16.26
C VAL A 25 16.63 18.31 15.09
N ALA A 26 16.18 19.32 14.32
CA ALA A 26 15.36 19.09 13.12
C ALA A 26 16.17 18.56 11.91
N CYS A 27 17.50 18.58 11.96
CA CYS A 27 18.39 18.12 10.89
C CYS A 27 19.04 16.76 11.16
N SER A 28 18.71 16.06 12.26
CA SER A 28 19.21 14.70 12.47
C SER A 28 18.42 13.70 11.63
N LYS A 29 19.13 12.79 10.95
CA LYS A 29 18.49 11.67 10.27
C LYS A 29 17.85 10.76 11.34
N PRO A 30 16.56 10.41 11.22
CA PRO A 30 15.96 9.45 12.14
C PRO A 30 16.69 8.10 12.01
N GLU A 31 16.79 7.38 13.12
CA GLU A 31 17.31 6.01 13.09
C GLU A 31 16.32 5.15 12.29
N GLU A 32 16.81 4.52 11.21
CA GLU A 32 16.03 3.67 10.33
C GLU A 32 16.27 2.21 10.73
N GLU A 33 15.20 1.50 11.09
CA GLU A 33 15.27 0.08 11.42
C GLU A 33 15.22 -0.78 10.14
N ILE A 34 16.13 -1.76 10.04
CA ILE A 34 16.16 -2.74 8.95
C ILE A 34 15.66 -4.07 9.49
N LEU A 35 14.46 -4.47 9.09
CA LEU A 35 13.83 -5.73 9.52
C LEU A 35 14.08 -6.84 8.48
N PRO A 36 14.86 -7.89 8.79
CA PRO A 36 15.01 -9.04 7.89
C PRO A 36 13.80 -9.98 7.97
N TYR A 37 13.73 -10.91 7.02
CA TYR A 37 12.79 -12.02 7.08
C TYR A 37 13.04 -12.88 8.32
N VAL A 38 11.97 -13.26 9.03
CA VAL A 38 12.04 -14.28 10.09
C VAL A 38 12.38 -15.64 9.47
N GLU A 39 11.69 -15.99 8.39
CA GLU A 39 11.97 -17.15 7.55
C GLU A 39 12.10 -16.68 6.11
N GLN A 40 13.30 -16.79 5.54
CA GLN A 40 13.56 -16.32 4.18
C GLN A 40 13.09 -17.36 3.15
N PRO A 41 12.26 -16.97 2.16
CA PRO A 41 11.91 -17.87 1.05
C PRO A 41 13.11 -18.15 0.15
N GLU A 42 13.28 -19.40 -0.27
CA GLU A 42 14.43 -19.83 -1.12
C GLU A 42 14.46 -19.13 -2.49
N THR A 43 13.29 -18.80 -3.04
CA THR A 43 13.17 -18.19 -4.37
C THR A 43 13.34 -16.67 -4.36
N LEU A 44 13.55 -16.06 -3.19
CA LEU A 44 13.53 -14.60 -3.01
C LEU A 44 14.88 -14.12 -2.47
N THR A 45 15.55 -13.30 -3.28
CA THR A 45 16.73 -12.54 -2.84
C THR A 45 16.33 -11.08 -2.60
N PRO A 46 16.44 -10.55 -1.36
CA PRO A 46 16.11 -9.17 -1.06
C PRO A 46 16.88 -8.18 -1.94
N GLY A 47 16.19 -7.18 -2.46
CA GLY A 47 16.73 -6.16 -3.38
C GLY A 47 16.79 -6.60 -4.85
N VAL A 48 16.50 -7.85 -5.17
CA VAL A 48 16.45 -8.34 -6.56
C VAL A 48 15.00 -8.42 -7.02
N PRO A 49 14.59 -7.68 -8.09
CA PRO A 49 13.23 -7.73 -8.57
C PRO A 49 12.90 -9.08 -9.22
N GLN A 50 11.71 -9.59 -8.95
CA GLN A 50 11.16 -10.78 -9.59
C GLN A 50 10.06 -10.38 -10.58
N ARG A 51 9.96 -11.09 -11.70
CA ARG A 51 8.94 -10.86 -12.72
C ARG A 51 7.97 -12.03 -12.78
N PHE A 52 6.68 -11.75 -12.60
CA PHE A 52 5.61 -12.74 -12.61
C PHE A 52 4.73 -12.57 -13.84
N ALA A 53 4.48 -13.64 -14.58
CA ALA A 53 3.48 -13.63 -15.64
C ALA A 53 2.08 -13.78 -15.03
N THR A 54 1.20 -12.82 -15.29
CA THR A 54 -0.18 -12.79 -14.80
C THR A 54 -1.12 -12.16 -15.85
N ALA A 55 -2.40 -11.98 -15.55
CA ALA A 55 -3.36 -11.35 -16.43
C ALA A 55 -4.27 -10.37 -15.68
N LEU A 56 -4.61 -9.27 -16.34
CA LEU A 56 -5.51 -8.25 -15.82
C LEU A 56 -6.85 -8.30 -16.58
N PRO A 57 -7.97 -8.56 -15.89
CA PRO A 57 -9.27 -8.56 -16.54
C PRO A 57 -9.66 -7.13 -16.94
N LEU A 58 -10.28 -6.97 -18.11
CA LEU A 58 -10.98 -5.76 -18.52
C LEU A 58 -12.10 -6.15 -19.47
N ASN A 59 -13.32 -5.71 -19.18
CA ASN A 59 -14.51 -5.99 -19.99
C ASN A 59 -14.70 -7.49 -20.34
N GLY A 60 -14.38 -8.38 -19.39
CA GLY A 60 -14.50 -9.84 -19.56
C GLY A 60 -13.34 -10.53 -20.29
N TYR A 61 -12.33 -9.78 -20.75
CA TYR A 61 -11.14 -10.33 -21.40
C TYR A 61 -9.90 -10.19 -20.51
N GLY A 62 -9.00 -11.17 -20.58
CA GLY A 62 -7.71 -11.13 -19.88
C GLY A 62 -6.62 -10.48 -20.74
N ARG A 63 -5.95 -9.47 -20.19
CA ARG A 63 -4.75 -8.87 -20.78
C ARG A 63 -3.53 -9.43 -20.07
N GLY A 64 -2.75 -10.27 -20.75
CA GLY A 64 -1.56 -10.87 -20.14
C GLY A 64 -0.45 -9.85 -19.91
N VAL A 65 0.11 -9.83 -18.71
CA VAL A 65 1.12 -8.86 -18.28
C VAL A 65 2.26 -9.56 -17.53
N LEU A 66 3.40 -8.88 -17.47
CA LEU A 66 4.52 -9.19 -16.59
C LEU A 66 4.51 -8.18 -15.45
N CYS A 67 4.37 -8.66 -14.23
CA CYS A 67 4.40 -7.86 -13.01
C CYS A 67 5.79 -7.95 -12.38
N THR A 68 6.49 -6.83 -12.29
CA THR A 68 7.75 -6.73 -11.56
C THR A 68 7.45 -6.42 -10.10
N ALA A 69 8.00 -7.23 -9.19
CA ALA A 69 7.80 -7.11 -7.76
C ALA A 69 9.12 -7.19 -6.99
N PHE A 70 9.25 -6.36 -5.96
CA PHE A 70 10.31 -6.43 -4.96
C PHE A 70 9.74 -7.07 -3.71
N GLU A 71 10.38 -8.13 -3.21
CA GLU A 71 9.92 -8.82 -1.99
C GLU A 71 8.43 -9.27 -2.02
N GLY A 72 7.88 -9.53 -3.22
CA GLY A 72 6.47 -9.87 -3.41
C GLY A 72 5.51 -8.68 -3.49
N ARG A 73 6.01 -7.44 -3.46
CA ARG A 73 5.24 -6.20 -3.66
C ARG A 73 5.33 -5.76 -5.12
N PRO A 74 4.22 -5.82 -5.89
CA PRO A 74 4.17 -5.26 -7.24
C PRO A 74 4.63 -3.80 -7.27
N VAL A 75 5.50 -3.45 -8.21
CA VAL A 75 5.93 -2.05 -8.41
C VAL A 75 5.72 -1.57 -9.84
N LYS A 76 5.64 -2.49 -10.80
CA LYS A 76 5.49 -2.15 -12.21
C LYS A 76 4.78 -3.26 -12.97
N ILE A 77 3.93 -2.86 -13.89
CA ILE A 77 3.23 -3.74 -14.81
C ILE A 77 3.75 -3.43 -16.22
N GLU A 78 4.03 -4.47 -16.99
CA GLU A 78 4.46 -4.41 -18.39
C GLU A 78 3.67 -5.44 -19.21
N GLY A 79 3.56 -5.24 -20.52
CA GLY A 79 2.87 -6.20 -21.37
C GLY A 79 3.67 -7.50 -21.46
N ASN A 80 2.99 -8.64 -21.52
CA ASN A 80 3.67 -9.91 -21.78
C ASN A 80 3.83 -10.11 -23.29
N PRO A 81 5.08 -10.15 -23.83
CA PRO A 81 5.30 -10.38 -25.26
C PRO A 81 4.74 -11.72 -25.78
N ALA A 82 4.62 -12.72 -24.90
CA ALA A 82 4.07 -14.03 -25.24
C ALA A 82 2.54 -14.07 -25.22
N HIS A 83 1.86 -13.00 -24.78
CA HIS A 83 0.40 -12.98 -24.70
C HIS A 83 -0.22 -12.22 -25.89
N PRO A 84 -1.19 -12.80 -26.61
CA PRO A 84 -1.69 -12.25 -27.88
C PRO A 84 -2.37 -10.88 -27.74
N ALA A 85 -2.96 -10.59 -26.59
CA ALA A 85 -3.65 -9.32 -26.37
C ALA A 85 -2.73 -8.13 -26.06
N SER A 86 -1.54 -8.37 -25.49
CA SER A 86 -0.65 -7.30 -25.03
C SER A 86 0.61 -7.18 -25.88
N LEU A 87 1.15 -8.29 -26.40
CA LEU A 87 2.31 -8.32 -27.29
C LEU A 87 3.51 -7.48 -26.78
N GLY A 88 3.65 -7.39 -25.45
CA GLY A 88 4.73 -6.63 -24.80
C GLY A 88 4.37 -5.20 -24.39
N ALA A 89 3.18 -4.69 -24.73
CA ALA A 89 2.71 -3.35 -24.38
C ALA A 89 1.58 -3.36 -23.32
N THR A 90 1.42 -2.24 -22.62
CA THR A 90 0.33 -1.96 -21.68
C THR A 90 -0.59 -0.87 -22.21
N ASP A 91 -1.86 -0.93 -21.80
CA ASP A 91 -2.79 0.18 -21.95
C ASP A 91 -2.82 1.05 -20.67
N ALA A 92 -3.51 2.19 -20.73
CA ALA A 92 -3.61 3.11 -19.60
C ALA A 92 -4.28 2.48 -18.36
N PHE A 93 -5.21 1.55 -18.55
CA PHE A 93 -5.89 0.88 -17.45
C PHE A 93 -4.93 -0.10 -16.75
N ALA A 94 -4.15 -0.86 -17.51
CA ALA A 94 -3.17 -1.81 -16.98
C ALA A 94 -2.08 -1.12 -16.15
N GLU A 95 -1.61 0.05 -16.58
CA GLU A 95 -0.69 0.86 -15.78
C GLU A 95 -1.34 1.40 -14.49
N ALA A 96 -2.64 1.73 -14.53
CA ALA A 96 -3.38 2.25 -13.38
C ALA A 96 -3.77 1.17 -12.34
N GLU A 97 -3.77 -0.12 -12.69
CA GLU A 97 -4.08 -1.22 -11.76
C GLU A 97 -3.16 -1.23 -10.54
N LEU A 98 -1.90 -0.80 -10.69
CA LEU A 98 -0.98 -0.68 -9.56
C LEU A 98 -1.51 0.30 -8.51
N MET A 99 -2.06 1.44 -8.95
CA MET A 99 -2.65 2.44 -8.06
C MET A 99 -3.93 1.91 -7.42
N GLN A 100 -4.76 1.16 -8.15
CA GLN A 100 -5.96 0.53 -7.59
C GLN A 100 -5.61 -0.50 -6.50
N LEU A 101 -4.51 -1.24 -6.67
CA LEU A 101 -4.04 -2.20 -5.68
C LEU A 101 -3.58 -1.51 -4.38
N TYR A 102 -2.90 -0.37 -4.51
CA TYR A 102 -2.34 0.39 -3.39
C TYR A 102 -3.23 1.55 -2.92
N ASP A 103 -4.49 1.61 -3.37
CA ASP A 103 -5.42 2.66 -2.97
C ASP A 103 -5.69 2.59 -1.44
N PRO A 104 -5.42 3.67 -0.67
CA PRO A 104 -5.67 3.69 0.77
C PRO A 104 -7.16 3.55 1.13
N ASP A 105 -8.07 3.94 0.22
CA ASP A 105 -9.52 3.89 0.39
C ASP A 105 -10.11 2.52 0.00
N ARG A 106 -9.27 1.61 -0.51
CA ARG A 106 -9.67 0.24 -0.83
C ARG A 106 -10.26 -0.45 0.40
N SER A 107 -11.35 -1.19 0.18
CA SER A 107 -12.03 -1.93 1.26
C SER A 107 -11.07 -2.89 1.97
N ARG A 108 -10.90 -2.69 3.29
CA ARG A 108 -10.01 -3.48 4.14
C ARG A 108 -10.71 -4.62 4.87
N SER A 109 -12.04 -4.56 4.93
CA SER A 109 -12.86 -5.52 5.68
C SER A 109 -14.27 -5.62 5.07
N PRO A 110 -14.94 -6.79 5.19
CA PRO A 110 -16.35 -6.92 4.87
C PRO A 110 -17.20 -5.91 5.64
N ARG A 111 -18.34 -5.52 5.06
CA ARG A 111 -19.30 -4.63 5.73
C ARG A 111 -20.71 -5.20 5.65
N GLN A 112 -21.46 -5.06 6.73
CA GLN A 112 -22.87 -5.46 6.83
C GLN A 112 -23.69 -4.27 7.33
N GLY A 113 -24.68 -3.82 6.54
CA GLY A 113 -25.48 -2.65 6.89
C GLY A 113 -24.65 -1.37 7.09
N GLY A 114 -23.51 -1.25 6.40
CA GLY A 114 -22.56 -0.13 6.56
C GLY A 114 -21.59 -0.25 7.75
N GLN A 115 -21.77 -1.23 8.64
CA GLN A 115 -20.85 -1.48 9.74
C GLN A 115 -19.75 -2.46 9.33
N VAL A 116 -18.55 -2.34 9.90
CA VAL A 116 -17.45 -3.28 9.68
C VAL A 116 -17.82 -4.65 10.25
N ALA A 117 -17.57 -5.71 9.48
CA ALA A 117 -17.80 -7.09 9.87
C ALA A 117 -16.52 -7.92 9.70
N THR A 118 -16.43 -9.03 10.43
CA THR A 118 -15.36 -10.00 10.22
C THR A 118 -15.65 -10.88 8.99
N TRP A 119 -14.63 -11.58 8.51
CA TRP A 119 -14.80 -12.55 7.43
C TRP A 119 -15.73 -13.70 7.85
N GLU A 120 -15.57 -14.19 9.08
CA GLU A 120 -16.41 -15.24 9.67
C GLU A 120 -17.85 -14.77 9.81
N GLY A 121 -18.07 -13.52 10.23
CA GLY A 121 -19.40 -12.92 10.33
C GLY A 121 -20.07 -12.79 8.96
N CYS A 122 -19.31 -12.40 7.92
CA CYS A 122 -19.78 -12.38 6.54
C CYS A 122 -20.23 -13.77 6.08
N LEU A 123 -19.41 -14.79 6.30
CA LEU A 123 -19.75 -16.17 5.94
C LEU A 123 -20.97 -16.69 6.73
N ALA A 124 -21.04 -16.42 8.03
CA ALA A 124 -22.18 -16.79 8.86
C ALA A 124 -23.50 -16.13 8.38
N ALA A 125 -23.42 -14.94 7.79
CA ALA A 125 -24.58 -14.26 7.20
C ALA A 125 -24.96 -14.83 5.83
N VAL A 126 -23.98 -15.18 4.99
CA VAL A 126 -24.22 -15.60 3.59
C VAL A 126 -24.60 -17.08 3.48
N LEU A 127 -23.94 -17.98 4.22
CA LEU A 127 -24.09 -19.42 4.04
C LEU A 127 -25.52 -19.94 4.28
N PRO A 128 -26.22 -19.57 5.38
CA PRO A 128 -27.61 -20.02 5.59
C PRO A 128 -28.56 -19.54 4.49
N ARG A 129 -28.30 -18.35 3.93
CA ARG A 129 -29.11 -17.81 2.84
C ARG A 129 -28.88 -18.56 1.54
N LEU A 130 -27.64 -18.98 1.26
CA LEU A 130 -27.33 -19.85 0.14
C LEU A 130 -28.03 -21.21 0.27
N GLU A 131 -28.08 -21.79 1.47
CA GLU A 131 -28.80 -23.05 1.73
C GLU A 131 -30.32 -22.91 1.48
N ALA A 132 -30.93 -21.83 1.96
CA ALA A 132 -32.33 -21.53 1.71
C ALA A 132 -32.64 -21.30 0.21
N LEU A 133 -31.71 -20.71 -0.56
CA LEU A 133 -31.87 -20.54 -2.00
C LEU A 133 -31.68 -21.87 -2.75
N ARG A 134 -30.81 -22.77 -2.26
CA ARG A 134 -30.63 -24.09 -2.87
C ARG A 134 -31.90 -24.92 -2.83
N THR A 135 -32.66 -24.90 -1.74
CA THR A 135 -33.95 -25.63 -1.66
C THR A 135 -34.98 -25.10 -2.66
N ARG A 136 -34.87 -23.81 -3.01
CA ARG A 136 -35.72 -23.13 -4.00
C ARG A 136 -35.11 -23.09 -5.41
N GLN A 137 -34.08 -23.90 -5.68
CA GLN A 137 -33.38 -23.96 -6.97
C GLN A 137 -32.86 -22.60 -7.47
N GLY A 138 -32.53 -21.69 -6.55
CA GLY A 138 -32.04 -20.35 -6.88
C GLY A 138 -33.14 -19.34 -7.20
N GLU A 139 -34.42 -19.70 -7.08
CA GLU A 139 -35.52 -18.73 -7.15
C GLU A 139 -35.52 -17.86 -5.88
N GLY A 140 -35.06 -16.61 -6.06
CA GLY A 140 -35.06 -15.55 -5.06
C GLY A 140 -36.38 -14.82 -5.01
#